data_AF-A0A3M1CPN1-F1
#
_entry.id   AF-A0A3M1CPN1-F1
#
_cell.length_a   1.000
_cell.length_b   1.000
_cell.length_c   1.000
_cell.angle_alpha   90.00
_cell.angle_beta   90.00
_cell.angle_gamma   90.00
#
_symmetry.space_group_name_H-M   'P 1'
#
loop_
_entity.id
_entity.type
_entity.pdbx_description
1 polymer ?
#
loop_
_entity_poly.entity_id
_entity_poly.type
_entity_poly.pdbx_seq_one_letter_code
_entity_poly.pdbx_strand_id
1 'polypeptide(L)'
;MRTLLLCCLLTLALFTPLRADGIVNNTGNTAADSLSIPFILLDSTGNYTALASGDSVFLVVFYPNGTIAFEDSAAFGDTHIVTSTRHGFSVYAYKRAVAELDGVGVDGVYSYLLTVHDRTAADLFTPRLGTFQLYTARDFNAAMDNLDTAVSSRSGFDPANDSVIVDGSSLAATANAITATTMASASVTSAELDASAVNEIWEFDTTF
;
A
#
# COMPACT_ATOMS: atom_id res chain seq x y z
N MET A 1 25.09 23.70 8.60
CA MET A 1 23.65 23.33 8.49
C MET A 1 23.30 22.59 7.20
N ARG A 2 23.78 23.01 6.02
CA ARG A 2 23.49 22.31 4.73
C ARG A 2 23.91 20.83 4.67
N THR A 3 25.06 20.48 5.25
CA THR A 3 25.56 19.09 5.29
C THR A 3 24.77 18.18 6.24
N LEU A 4 24.21 18.73 7.31
CA LEU A 4 23.38 17.98 8.26
C LEU A 4 21.99 17.69 7.67
N LEU A 5 21.44 18.63 6.89
CA LEU A 5 20.19 18.44 6.16
C LEU A 5 20.33 17.36 5.08
N LEU A 6 21.49 17.28 4.40
CA LEU A 6 21.75 16.28 3.37
C LEU A 6 21.89 14.86 3.96
N CYS A 7 22.55 14.71 5.11
CA CYS A 7 22.60 13.43 5.83
C CYS A 7 21.22 13.01 6.35
N CYS A 8 20.41 13.94 6.87
CA CYS A 8 19.04 13.63 7.30
C CYS A 8 18.12 13.27 6.13
N LEU A 9 18.27 13.89 4.95
CA LEU A 9 17.50 13.50 3.76
C LEU A 9 17.91 12.11 3.25
N LEU A 10 19.20 11.77 3.32
CA LEU A 10 19.72 10.47 2.88
C LEU A 10 19.26 9.35 3.83
N THR A 11 19.22 9.59 5.14
CA THR A 11 18.66 8.62 6.10
C THR A 11 17.15 8.50 5.96
N LEU A 12 16.41 9.59 5.72
CA LEU A 12 14.96 9.53 5.53
C LEU A 12 14.56 8.77 4.24
N ALA A 13 15.40 8.81 3.20
CA ALA A 13 15.20 8.02 1.98
C ALA A 13 15.46 6.50 2.20
N LEU A 14 16.44 6.16 3.05
CA LEU A 14 16.78 4.79 3.42
C LEU A 14 15.79 4.13 4.39
N PHE A 15 14.99 4.94 5.11
CA PHE A 15 13.90 4.50 5.99
C PHE A 15 12.51 4.80 5.41
N THR A 16 12.39 4.93 4.08
CA THR A 16 11.07 4.81 3.49
C THR A 16 10.55 3.41 3.84
N PRO A 17 9.38 3.28 4.50
CA PRO A 17 8.84 1.97 4.81
C PRO A 17 8.74 1.23 3.50
N LEU A 18 9.46 0.10 3.39
CA LEU A 18 9.24 -0.89 2.35
C LEU A 18 7.74 -1.03 2.23
N ARG A 19 7.16 -0.56 1.11
CA ARG A 19 5.72 -0.68 0.92
C ARG A 19 5.42 -2.17 1.06
N ALA A 20 4.52 -2.52 1.98
CA ALA A 20 4.01 -3.87 2.01
C ALA A 20 3.37 -4.11 0.63
N ASP A 21 3.92 -5.05 -0.14
CA ASP A 21 3.38 -5.40 -1.45
C ASP A 21 1.99 -6.06 -1.31
N GLY A 22 1.60 -6.45 -0.09
CA GLY A 22 0.23 -6.81 0.27
C GLY A 22 0.04 -7.25 1.72
N ILE A 23 -1.22 -7.28 2.16
CA ILE A 23 -1.67 -8.10 3.30
C ILE A 23 -2.24 -9.38 2.67
N VAL A 24 -1.72 -10.53 3.08
CA VAL A 24 -2.10 -11.82 2.48
C VAL A 24 -2.65 -12.75 3.54
N ASN A 25 -3.66 -13.53 3.15
CA ASN A 25 -4.24 -14.59 3.96
C ASN A 25 -3.49 -15.92 3.70
N ASN A 26 -3.36 -16.77 4.73
CA ASN A 26 -2.72 -18.10 4.63
C ASN A 26 -3.69 -19.25 4.95
N THR A 27 -4.97 -19.10 4.65
CA THR A 27 -5.96 -20.15 4.97
C THR A 27 -6.06 -21.25 3.91
N GLY A 28 -5.34 -21.17 2.79
CA GLY A 28 -5.39 -22.18 1.73
C GLY A 28 -4.40 -21.99 0.58
N ASN A 29 -4.58 -22.80 -0.47
CA ASN A 29 -3.79 -22.79 -1.71
C ASN A 29 -4.57 -22.16 -2.88
N THR A 30 -5.48 -21.22 -2.61
CA THR A 30 -6.23 -20.58 -3.68
C THR A 30 -5.41 -19.46 -4.33
N ALA A 31 -5.79 -19.04 -5.54
CA ALA A 31 -5.15 -17.91 -6.21
C ALA A 31 -5.27 -16.59 -5.41
N ALA A 32 -6.26 -16.50 -4.51
CA ALA A 32 -6.47 -15.36 -3.62
C ALA A 32 -5.48 -15.32 -2.44
N ASP A 33 -4.85 -16.46 -2.12
CA ASP A 33 -3.87 -16.64 -1.05
C ASP A 33 -2.42 -16.60 -1.59
N SER A 34 -2.22 -15.97 -2.75
CA SER A 34 -0.92 -15.94 -3.44
C SER A 34 -0.26 -14.57 -3.36
N LEU A 35 1.04 -14.57 -3.03
CA LEU A 35 1.89 -13.41 -3.16
C LEU A 35 2.29 -13.25 -4.64
N SER A 36 2.15 -12.03 -5.17
CA SER A 36 2.55 -11.67 -6.53
C SER A 36 3.54 -10.51 -6.49
N ILE A 37 4.82 -10.79 -6.75
CA ILE A 37 5.91 -9.83 -6.69
C ILE A 37 6.21 -9.33 -8.11
N PRO A 38 5.87 -8.07 -8.46
CA PRO A 38 6.14 -7.58 -9.80
C PRO A 38 7.64 -7.29 -9.99
N PHE A 39 8.16 -7.47 -11.19
CA PHE A 39 9.52 -7.05 -11.54
C PHE A 39 9.64 -6.73 -13.03
N ILE A 40 10.68 -5.98 -13.35
CA ILE A 40 11.07 -5.61 -14.71
C ILE A 40 12.57 -5.83 -14.83
N LEU A 41 13.04 -6.12 -16.04
CA LEU A 41 14.45 -6.21 -16.32
C LEU A 41 14.85 -4.98 -17.13
N LEU A 42 16.00 -4.43 -16.78
CA LEU A 42 16.66 -3.39 -17.53
C LEU A 42 18.02 -3.90 -18.01
N ASP A 43 18.41 -3.54 -19.22
CA ASP A 43 19.78 -3.75 -19.68
C ASP A 43 20.77 -2.82 -18.95
N SER A 44 22.06 -2.96 -19.26
CA SER A 44 23.14 -2.15 -18.64
C SER A 44 23.04 -0.66 -18.97
N THR A 45 22.21 -0.29 -19.96
CA THR A 45 21.93 1.09 -20.35
C THR A 45 20.58 1.60 -19.84
N GLY A 46 19.85 0.80 -19.07
CA GLY A 46 18.56 1.16 -18.48
C GLY A 46 17.35 0.98 -19.41
N ASN A 47 17.48 0.30 -20.55
CA ASN A 47 16.33 -0.01 -21.41
C ASN A 47 15.64 -1.28 -20.95
N TYR A 48 14.32 -1.35 -21.13
CA TYR A 48 13.56 -2.57 -20.88
C TYR A 48 14.08 -3.73 -21.73
N THR A 49 14.40 -4.83 -21.05
CA THR A 49 14.76 -6.09 -21.70
C THR A 49 13.77 -7.19 -21.29
N ALA A 50 13.61 -8.17 -22.17
CA ALA A 50 12.78 -9.33 -21.89
C ALA A 50 13.61 -10.43 -21.21
N LEU A 51 12.99 -11.18 -20.30
CA LEU A 51 13.51 -12.46 -19.86
C LEU A 51 13.70 -13.38 -21.07
N ALA A 52 14.86 -14.02 -21.12
CA ALA A 52 15.25 -14.92 -22.20
C ALA A 52 15.60 -16.31 -21.67
N SER A 53 15.67 -17.27 -22.59
CA SER A 53 16.13 -18.62 -22.26
C SER A 53 17.54 -18.59 -21.67
N GLY A 54 17.70 -19.12 -20.47
CA GLY A 54 18.96 -19.11 -19.71
C GLY A 54 18.90 -18.25 -18.46
N ASP A 55 17.98 -17.28 -18.42
CA ASP A 55 17.78 -16.41 -17.26
C ASP A 55 17.11 -17.16 -16.11
N SER A 56 17.30 -16.65 -14.89
CA SER A 56 16.70 -17.20 -13.68
C SER A 56 16.22 -16.11 -12.73
N VAL A 57 15.14 -16.40 -12.02
CA VAL A 57 14.57 -15.58 -10.96
C VAL A 57 14.70 -16.33 -9.66
N PHE A 58 15.42 -15.77 -8.70
CA PHE A 58 15.60 -16.35 -7.38
C PHE A 58 14.83 -15.54 -6.35
N LEU A 59 14.12 -16.22 -5.45
CA LEU A 59 13.35 -15.60 -4.37
C LEU A 59 13.83 -16.17 -3.05
N VAL A 60 14.12 -15.29 -2.10
CA VAL A 60 14.26 -15.63 -0.68
C VAL A 60 13.22 -14.87 0.11
N VAL A 61 12.52 -15.56 0.99
CA VAL A 61 11.57 -14.98 1.94
C VAL A 61 12.08 -15.21 3.35
N PHE A 62 11.93 -14.22 4.21
CA PHE A 62 12.33 -14.26 5.60
C PHE A 62 11.11 -14.09 6.50
N TYR A 63 11.07 -14.89 7.55
CA TYR A 63 10.15 -14.74 8.68
C TYR A 63 10.32 -13.36 9.35
N PRO A 64 9.34 -12.91 10.15
CA PRO A 64 9.45 -11.66 10.91
C PRO A 64 10.65 -11.60 11.87
N ASN A 65 11.16 -12.75 12.32
CA ASN A 65 12.35 -12.85 13.16
C ASN A 65 13.68 -12.80 12.36
N GLY A 66 13.62 -12.69 11.03
CA GLY A 66 14.76 -12.62 10.13
C GLY A 66 15.34 -13.95 9.65
N THR A 67 14.80 -15.11 10.09
CA THR A 67 15.24 -16.41 9.55
C THR A 67 14.63 -16.70 8.18
N ILE A 68 15.31 -17.48 7.35
CA ILE A 68 14.79 -17.87 6.03
C ILE A 68 13.52 -18.73 6.21
N ALA A 69 12.43 -18.30 5.57
CA ALA A 69 11.17 -19.02 5.48
C ALA A 69 11.11 -19.87 4.21
N PHE A 70 11.59 -19.32 3.10
CA PHE A 70 11.53 -19.97 1.79
C PHE A 70 12.68 -19.50 0.90
N GLU A 71 13.19 -20.40 0.08
CA GLU A 71 14.12 -20.09 -1.00
C GLU A 71 13.81 -20.96 -2.22
N ASP A 72 13.76 -20.35 -3.41
CA ASP A 72 13.52 -21.07 -4.66
C ASP A 72 14.10 -20.30 -5.85
N SER A 73 14.38 -21.04 -6.93
CA SER A 73 14.80 -20.51 -8.22
C SER A 73 13.86 -20.96 -9.32
N ALA A 74 13.34 -20.02 -10.09
CA ALA A 74 12.54 -20.26 -11.30
C ALA A 74 13.38 -19.95 -12.54
N ALA A 75 13.40 -20.88 -13.49
CA ALA A 75 14.01 -20.65 -14.80
C ALA A 75 13.05 -19.86 -15.71
N PHE A 76 13.56 -19.36 -16.84
CA PHE A 76 12.72 -18.84 -17.91
C PHE A 76 11.56 -19.80 -18.27
N GLY A 77 10.35 -19.28 -18.35
CA GLY A 77 9.15 -20.04 -18.71
C GLY A 77 8.56 -20.88 -17.57
N ASP A 78 9.11 -20.78 -16.36
CA ASP A 78 8.55 -21.40 -15.18
C ASP A 78 7.12 -20.90 -14.87
N THR A 79 6.25 -21.78 -14.37
CA THR A 79 4.83 -21.49 -14.14
C THR A 79 4.58 -20.43 -13.06
N HIS A 80 5.55 -20.16 -12.20
CA HIS A 80 5.49 -19.12 -11.18
C HIS A 80 5.80 -17.73 -11.74
N ILE A 81 6.33 -17.64 -12.96
CA ILE A 81 6.59 -16.37 -13.63
C ILE A 81 5.41 -16.06 -14.58
N VAL A 82 4.62 -15.06 -14.21
CA VAL A 82 3.55 -14.55 -15.06
C VAL A 82 4.04 -13.36 -15.86
N THR A 83 3.89 -13.43 -17.17
CA THR A 83 4.26 -12.36 -18.09
C THR A 83 3.03 -11.59 -18.54
N SER A 84 3.14 -10.26 -18.58
CA SER A 84 2.16 -9.36 -19.20
C SER A 84 2.87 -8.32 -20.04
N THR A 85 2.16 -7.71 -20.99
CA THR A 85 2.70 -6.60 -21.79
C THR A 85 1.99 -5.32 -21.38
N ARG A 86 2.77 -4.29 -20.98
CA ARG A 86 2.27 -2.95 -20.66
C ARG A 86 3.03 -1.96 -21.53
N HIS A 87 2.30 -1.09 -22.24
CA HIS A 87 2.89 -0.04 -23.09
C HIS A 87 4.01 -0.52 -24.03
N GLY A 88 3.91 -1.76 -24.55
CA GLY A 88 4.87 -2.32 -25.51
C GLY A 88 6.11 -2.99 -24.90
N PHE A 89 6.23 -3.06 -23.57
CA PHE A 89 7.29 -3.81 -22.89
C PHE A 89 6.74 -4.91 -21.99
N SER A 90 7.56 -5.96 -21.78
CA SER A 90 7.23 -7.07 -20.90
C SER A 90 7.38 -6.68 -19.44
N VAL A 91 6.37 -6.99 -18.65
CA VAL A 91 6.34 -6.86 -17.19
C VAL A 91 6.08 -8.24 -16.61
N TYR A 92 6.80 -8.57 -15.55
CA TYR A 92 6.74 -9.91 -14.95
C TYR A 92 6.20 -9.82 -13.53
N ALA A 93 5.63 -10.93 -13.07
CA ALA A 93 5.33 -11.13 -11.67
C ALA A 93 5.72 -12.55 -11.26
N TYR A 94 6.45 -12.68 -10.16
CA TYR A 94 6.69 -13.96 -9.52
C TYR A 94 5.52 -14.26 -8.58
N LYS A 95 4.84 -15.39 -8.78
CA LYS A 95 3.63 -15.79 -8.05
C LYS A 95 3.83 -17.08 -7.29
N ARG A 96 3.53 -17.06 -6.00
CA ARG A 96 3.51 -18.25 -5.14
C ARG A 96 2.37 -18.19 -4.13
N ALA A 97 1.79 -19.33 -3.82
CA ALA A 97 0.85 -19.45 -2.71
C ALA A 97 1.59 -19.19 -1.39
N VAL A 98 1.02 -18.40 -0.48
CA VAL A 98 1.71 -18.08 0.78
C VAL A 98 1.86 -19.30 1.68
N ALA A 99 0.96 -20.28 1.57
CA ALA A 99 1.10 -21.58 2.23
C ALA A 99 2.39 -22.31 1.82
N GLU A 100 2.91 -22.08 0.62
CA GLU A 100 4.20 -22.64 0.17
C GLU A 100 5.41 -21.84 0.68
N LEU A 101 5.22 -20.56 1.01
CA LEU A 101 6.30 -19.65 1.45
C LEU A 101 6.58 -19.74 2.96
N ASP A 102 5.54 -20.00 3.75
CA ASP A 102 5.63 -20.03 5.22
C ASP A 102 5.39 -21.45 5.75
N GLY A 103 4.45 -22.21 5.17
CA GLY A 103 4.11 -23.56 5.60
C GLY A 103 3.45 -23.66 6.98
N VAL A 104 3.88 -22.83 7.94
CA VAL A 104 3.47 -22.85 9.36
C VAL A 104 2.36 -21.84 9.64
N GLY A 105 2.30 -20.72 8.92
CA GLY A 105 1.25 -19.71 9.10
C GLY A 105 1.58 -18.73 10.23
N VAL A 106 2.82 -18.25 10.32
CA VAL A 106 3.22 -17.32 11.38
C VAL A 106 2.78 -15.90 11.02
N ASP A 107 1.89 -15.31 11.82
CA ASP A 107 1.49 -13.92 11.67
C ASP A 107 2.68 -12.96 11.79
N GLY A 108 2.71 -11.95 10.94
CA GLY A 108 3.69 -10.88 11.03
C GLY A 108 4.11 -10.33 9.67
N VAL A 109 5.10 -9.44 9.69
CA VAL A 109 5.65 -8.82 8.49
C VAL A 109 6.84 -9.65 8.01
N TYR A 110 6.68 -10.29 6.88
CA TYR A 110 7.73 -10.99 6.15
C TYR A 110 8.50 -9.99 5.30
N SER A 111 9.76 -10.30 5.06
CA SER A 111 10.57 -9.58 4.06
C SER A 111 11.01 -10.55 2.98
N TYR A 112 11.28 -10.04 1.78
CA TYR A 112 11.78 -10.86 0.69
C TYR A 112 12.87 -10.14 -0.10
N LEU A 113 13.72 -10.94 -0.73
CA LEU A 113 14.67 -10.55 -1.76
C LEU A 113 14.39 -11.38 -3.00
N LEU A 114 13.99 -10.71 -4.08
CA LEU A 114 13.89 -11.30 -5.41
C LEU A 114 15.07 -10.82 -6.24
N THR A 115 15.83 -11.73 -6.83
CA THR A 115 16.93 -11.39 -7.75
C THR A 115 16.71 -12.03 -9.09
N VAL A 116 16.78 -11.23 -10.15
CA VAL A 116 16.79 -11.74 -11.52
C VAL A 116 18.22 -11.76 -12.02
N HIS A 117 18.65 -12.93 -12.50
CA HIS A 117 19.93 -13.12 -13.17
C HIS A 117 19.70 -13.29 -14.66
N ASP A 118 20.04 -12.26 -15.42
CA ASP A 118 20.13 -12.29 -16.88
C ASP A 118 21.45 -12.98 -17.24
N ARG A 119 21.38 -14.20 -17.77
CA ARG A 119 22.57 -15.00 -18.14
C ARG A 119 22.93 -14.88 -19.62
N THR A 120 22.41 -13.84 -20.28
CA THR A 120 22.86 -13.49 -21.62
C THR A 120 24.23 -12.79 -21.56
N ALA A 121 24.65 -12.16 -22.66
CA ALA A 121 25.96 -11.52 -22.75
C ALA A 121 26.21 -10.40 -21.73
N ALA A 122 25.15 -9.86 -21.11
CA ALA A 122 25.25 -8.75 -20.16
C ALA A 122 25.47 -9.19 -18.69
N ASP A 123 25.19 -10.45 -18.34
CA ASP A 123 25.36 -11.05 -16.99
C ASP A 123 24.82 -10.16 -15.85
N LEU A 124 23.61 -9.62 -16.02
CA LEU A 124 23.06 -8.61 -15.13
C LEU A 124 22.31 -9.23 -13.94
N PHE A 125 22.45 -8.58 -12.79
CA PHE A 125 21.71 -8.89 -11.57
C PHE A 125 20.78 -7.74 -11.20
N THR A 126 19.48 -8.00 -11.18
CA THR A 126 18.47 -7.01 -10.78
C THR A 126 17.81 -7.45 -9.47
N PRO A 127 18.17 -6.84 -8.32
CA PRO A 127 17.54 -7.13 -7.04
C PRO A 127 16.26 -6.30 -6.83
N ARG A 128 15.27 -6.90 -6.17
CA ARG A 128 14.08 -6.25 -5.63
C ARG A 128 13.89 -6.71 -4.19
N LEU A 129 13.73 -5.73 -3.30
CA LEU A 129 13.44 -5.94 -1.89
C LEU A 129 12.01 -5.49 -1.61
N GLY A 130 11.32 -6.20 -0.73
CA GLY A 130 9.98 -5.82 -0.31
C GLY A 130 9.56 -6.52 0.96
N THR A 131 8.32 -6.25 1.37
CA THR A 131 7.70 -6.89 2.53
C THR A 131 6.28 -7.28 2.20
N PHE A 132 5.74 -8.26 2.91
CA PHE A 132 4.31 -8.54 2.92
C PHE A 132 3.90 -8.90 4.34
N GLN A 133 2.66 -8.60 4.69
CA GLN A 133 2.14 -8.95 6.01
C GLN A 133 1.25 -10.18 5.90
N LEU A 134 1.54 -11.18 6.70
CA LEU A 134 0.68 -12.33 6.89
C LEU A 134 -0.22 -12.12 8.10
N TYR A 135 -1.51 -12.40 7.90
CA TYR A 135 -2.50 -12.35 8.96
C TYR A 135 -3.49 -13.51 8.82
N THR A 136 -3.27 -14.58 9.60
CA THR A 136 -4.04 -15.83 9.56
C THR A 136 -5.40 -15.71 10.27
N ALA A 137 -5.54 -14.77 11.20
CA ALA A 137 -6.75 -14.61 12.00
C ALA A 137 -7.91 -13.90 11.25
N ARG A 138 -7.67 -13.31 10.07
CA ARG A 138 -8.72 -12.68 9.25
C ARG A 138 -8.45 -12.84 7.76
N ASP A 139 -9.47 -13.29 7.06
CA ASP A 139 -9.53 -13.20 5.61
C ASP A 139 -9.79 -11.73 5.20
N PHE A 140 -8.72 -11.04 4.81
CA PHE A 140 -8.82 -9.65 4.38
C PHE A 140 -9.55 -9.53 3.04
N ASN A 141 -9.54 -10.56 2.19
CA ASN A 141 -10.33 -10.57 0.96
C ASN A 141 -11.81 -10.59 1.31
N ALA A 142 -12.24 -11.47 2.23
CA ALA A 142 -13.62 -11.44 2.71
C ALA A 142 -13.98 -10.08 3.35
N ALA A 143 -13.06 -9.44 4.07
CA ALA A 143 -13.30 -8.10 4.61
C ALA A 143 -13.45 -7.02 3.52
N MET A 144 -12.65 -7.09 2.45
CA MET A 144 -12.73 -6.19 1.29
C MET A 144 -13.96 -6.46 0.42
N ASP A 145 -14.33 -7.71 0.20
CA ASP A 145 -15.55 -8.10 -0.51
C ASP A 145 -16.81 -7.64 0.25
N ASN A 146 -16.79 -7.75 1.58
CA ASN A 146 -17.86 -7.22 2.43
C ASN A 146 -17.92 -5.70 2.38
N LEU A 147 -16.76 -5.02 2.32
CA LEU A 147 -16.70 -3.57 2.17
C LEU A 147 -17.21 -3.14 0.79
N ASP A 148 -16.80 -3.82 -0.27
CA ASP A 148 -17.26 -3.58 -1.64
C ASP A 148 -18.77 -3.80 -1.76
N THR A 149 -19.30 -4.86 -1.16
CA THR A 149 -20.74 -5.12 -1.06
C THR A 149 -21.46 -4.00 -0.30
N ALA A 150 -20.92 -3.58 0.84
CA ALA A 150 -21.52 -2.51 1.64
C ALA A 150 -21.54 -1.17 0.89
N VAL A 151 -20.46 -0.84 0.16
CA VAL A 151 -20.37 0.36 -0.69
C VAL A 151 -21.34 0.25 -1.87
N SER A 152 -21.35 -0.89 -2.57
CA SER A 152 -22.21 -1.15 -3.72
C SER A 152 -23.70 -1.19 -3.39
N SER A 153 -24.06 -1.55 -2.15
CA SER A 153 -25.44 -1.57 -1.67
C SER A 153 -25.96 -0.20 -1.21
N ARG A 154 -25.10 0.83 -1.17
CA ARG A 154 -25.47 2.15 -0.69
C ARG A 154 -26.34 2.85 -1.73
N SER A 155 -27.54 3.31 -1.32
CA SER A 155 -28.48 4.00 -2.20
C SER A 155 -27.86 5.30 -2.73
N GLY A 156 -27.30 5.26 -3.93
CA GLY A 156 -26.60 6.37 -4.56
C GLY A 156 -25.26 6.01 -5.21
N PHE A 157 -24.73 4.80 -4.97
CA PHE A 157 -23.58 4.28 -5.70
C PHE A 157 -24.06 3.59 -6.98
N ASP A 158 -23.62 4.08 -8.14
CA ASP A 158 -23.85 3.46 -9.44
C ASP A 158 -22.59 2.72 -9.90
N PRO A 159 -22.51 1.38 -9.77
CA PRO A 159 -21.29 0.63 -10.07
C PRO A 159 -20.84 0.71 -11.54
N ALA A 160 -21.69 1.21 -12.45
CA ALA A 160 -21.32 1.44 -13.85
C ALA A 160 -20.56 2.76 -14.05
N ASN A 161 -20.70 3.73 -13.13
CA ASN A 161 -20.16 5.09 -13.25
C ASN A 161 -19.24 5.48 -12.07
N ASP A 162 -19.46 4.89 -10.90
CA ASP A 162 -18.72 5.15 -9.67
C ASP A 162 -17.63 4.08 -9.51
N SER A 163 -16.41 4.44 -9.87
CA SER A 163 -15.22 3.62 -9.59
C SER A 163 -14.75 3.90 -8.17
N VAL A 164 -14.49 2.84 -7.38
CA VAL A 164 -13.90 2.93 -6.03
C VAL A 164 -12.56 3.72 -6.03
N ILE A 165 -11.88 3.81 -7.17
CA ILE A 165 -10.64 4.60 -7.35
C ILE A 165 -10.93 6.10 -7.53
N VAL A 166 -12.09 6.47 -8.05
CA VAL A 166 -12.49 7.87 -8.30
C VAL A 166 -13.07 8.52 -7.04
N ASP A 167 -13.67 7.74 -6.14
CA ASP A 167 -14.31 8.27 -4.93
C ASP A 167 -13.38 8.57 -3.75
N GLY A 168 -12.14 8.07 -3.74
CA GLY A 168 -11.14 8.52 -2.77
C GLY A 168 -10.86 10.03 -2.86
N SER A 169 -10.85 10.55 -4.09
CA SER A 169 -10.76 11.99 -4.37
C SER A 169 -12.03 12.77 -4.03
N SER A 170 -13.22 12.17 -4.19
CA SER A 170 -14.51 12.81 -3.90
C SER A 170 -14.78 12.87 -2.38
N LEU A 171 -14.37 11.85 -1.62
CA LEU A 171 -14.40 11.83 -0.16
C LEU A 171 -13.44 12.87 0.45
N ALA A 172 -12.25 13.03 -0.11
CA ALA A 172 -11.31 14.08 0.31
C ALA A 172 -11.83 15.49 -0.02
N ALA A 173 -12.50 15.67 -1.15
CA ALA A 173 -13.14 16.94 -1.52
C ALA A 173 -14.34 17.26 -0.63
N THR A 174 -15.15 16.25 -0.28
CA THR A 174 -16.32 16.40 0.61
C THR A 174 -15.90 16.68 2.05
N ALA A 175 -14.84 16.05 2.54
CA ALA A 175 -14.26 16.35 3.86
C ALA A 175 -13.72 17.80 3.94
N ASN A 176 -13.07 18.29 2.88
CA ASN A 176 -12.64 19.68 2.80
C ASN A 176 -13.82 20.67 2.72
N ALA A 177 -14.90 20.33 2.02
CA ALA A 177 -16.11 21.16 1.95
C ALA A 177 -16.86 21.25 3.28
N ILE A 178 -16.95 20.14 4.03
CA ILE A 178 -17.55 20.11 5.37
C ILE A 178 -16.69 20.92 6.36
N THR A 179 -15.36 20.80 6.28
CA THR A 179 -14.45 21.58 7.14
C THR A 179 -14.54 23.08 6.84
N ALA A 180 -14.63 23.47 5.57
CA ALA A 180 -14.82 24.87 5.16
C ALA A 180 -16.20 25.43 5.60
N THR A 181 -17.25 24.63 5.52
CA THR A 181 -18.60 25.02 5.98
C THR A 181 -18.65 25.16 7.50
N THR A 182 -17.97 24.28 8.23
CA THR A 182 -17.89 24.33 9.70
C THR A 182 -17.06 25.53 10.18
N MET A 183 -16.00 25.90 9.47
CA MET A 183 -15.25 27.14 9.72
C MET A 183 -16.02 28.41 9.36
N ALA A 184 -16.85 28.38 8.32
CA ALA A 184 -17.72 29.49 7.95
C ALA A 184 -18.90 29.68 8.93
N SER A 185 -19.39 28.59 9.56
CA SER A 185 -20.36 28.68 10.66
C SER A 185 -19.73 29.02 12.02
N ALA A 186 -18.42 28.80 12.18
CA ALA A 186 -17.68 29.13 13.39
C ALA A 186 -17.11 30.58 13.39
N SER A 187 -17.23 31.32 12.29
CA SER A 187 -17.06 32.78 12.33
C SER A 187 -18.28 33.40 13.01
N VAL A 188 -18.28 33.32 14.34
CA VAL A 188 -19.13 34.12 15.22
C VAL A 188 -19.00 35.57 14.77
N THR A 189 -20.06 36.11 14.16
CA THR A 189 -20.15 37.54 13.95
C THR A 189 -20.08 38.19 15.31
N SER A 190 -19.22 39.20 15.48
CA SER A 190 -19.05 39.99 16.71
C SER A 190 -20.34 40.65 17.23
N ALA A 191 -21.48 40.42 16.58
CA ALA A 191 -22.81 40.86 16.98
C ALA A 191 -23.47 39.97 18.06
N GLU A 192 -23.04 38.71 18.26
CA GLU A 192 -23.66 37.82 19.27
C GLU A 192 -23.02 37.93 20.67
N LEU A 193 -21.98 38.76 20.84
CA LEU A 193 -21.33 39.00 22.12
C LEU A 193 -21.80 40.27 22.86
N ASP A 194 -22.76 41.04 22.35
CA ASP A 194 -23.11 42.38 22.89
C ASP A 194 -24.60 42.59 23.27
N ALA A 195 -25.33 41.52 23.63
CA ALA A 195 -26.73 41.65 24.06
C ALA A 195 -27.09 40.98 25.40
N SER A 196 -26.16 40.26 26.03
CA SER A 196 -26.40 39.55 27.30
C SER A 196 -25.54 40.01 28.49
N ALA A 197 -24.66 41.00 28.30
CA ALA A 197 -23.75 41.48 29.35
C ALA A 197 -24.11 42.85 29.96
N VAL A 198 -25.25 43.46 29.61
CA VAL A 198 -25.60 44.82 30.05
C VAL A 198 -26.77 44.87 31.04
N ASN A 199 -27.43 43.76 31.37
CA ASN A 199 -28.65 43.82 32.17
C ASN A 199 -28.73 42.77 33.28
N GLU A 200 -27.81 42.84 34.24
CA GLU A 200 -28.06 42.43 35.63
C GLU A 200 -26.89 42.89 36.52
N ILE A 201 -27.18 43.19 37.79
CA ILE A 201 -26.26 43.60 38.87
C ILE A 201 -25.79 45.08 38.73
N TRP A 202 -26.31 46.12 39.40
CA TRP A 202 -26.70 46.29 40.81
C TRP A 202 -27.72 47.45 40.96
N GLU A 203 -28.91 47.19 41.51
CA GLU A 203 -29.69 48.22 42.22
C GLU A 203 -29.06 48.38 43.63
N PHE A 204 -28.50 49.55 43.92
CA PHE A 204 -28.18 49.95 45.29
C PHE A 204 -29.36 50.77 45.83
N ASP A 205 -30.05 50.21 46.83
CA ASP A 205 -31.02 50.89 47.67
C ASP A 205 -30.32 52.02 48.45
N THR A 206 -30.81 53.26 48.30
CA THR A 206 -30.32 54.44 49.02
C THR A 206 -31.42 55.07 49.87
N THR A 207 -32.02 54.30 50.78
CA THR A 207 -32.87 54.85 51.85
C THR A 207 -32.37 54.47 53.25
N PHE A 208 -31.45 55.28 53.79
CA PHE A 208 -31.34 55.63 55.21
C PHE A 208 -30.76 57.04 55.34
#